data_AF-A0A6G9W7H4-F1
#
_entry.id   AF-A0A6G9W7H4-F1
#
_cell.length_a   1.000
_cell.length_b   1.000
_cell.length_c   1.000
_cell.angle_alpha   90.00
_cell.angle_beta   90.00
_cell.angle_gamma   90.00
#
_symmetry.space_group_name_H-M   'P 1'
#
loop_
_entity.id
_entity.type
_entity.pdbx_description
1 polymer ?
#
loop_
_entity_poly.entity_id
_entity_poly.type
_entity_poly.pdbx_seq_one_letter_code
_entity_poly.pdbx_strand_id
1 'polypeptide(L)'
;MAICRFSTSAAVLALVAGIGTGALAQTAAPAELPAPIAGLNLNNLEIETKRDGMREIEGRTADGVDIEAKVDMAGNLVEVEADDGVLPQGLIDALVPAAVKGNQVMSLFGSITEVKQRPEHLEVKGRQPTGAEIEVKFDRQNALIGVEVDDAAVPADLVNALLPQAVRNNEVIGQFDRIDEIENRNGRVKVEGEDANGRDMRAEFDADGRVLRFGSEDGPRGDRRGPPHRDHGHRDHAGRADGPAERPMGGPQAQGPAGDARGPAPVPADFDAVALNQRLTQAGYGNFGFLRADGPRLMLEATNPQGEAVTLEFDPQGEVVRETAR
;
A
#
# COMPACT_ATOMS: atom_id res chain seq x y z
N MET A 1 21.19 -38.40 17.58
CA MET A 1 21.30 -38.01 16.16
C MET A 1 20.18 -38.71 15.41
N ALA A 2 19.10 -38.00 15.09
CA ALA A 2 17.99 -38.51 14.32
C ALA A 2 18.01 -37.81 12.96
N ILE A 3 18.16 -38.59 11.90
CA ILE A 3 18.18 -38.13 10.51
C ILE A 3 16.73 -38.18 10.03
N CYS A 4 16.06 -37.03 9.97
CA CYS A 4 14.77 -36.91 9.29
C CYS A 4 15.03 -36.84 7.77
N ARG A 5 14.48 -37.83 7.05
CA ARG A 5 14.50 -37.91 5.60
C ARG A 5 13.48 -36.92 5.04
N PHE A 6 13.91 -36.01 4.18
CA PHE A 6 13.02 -35.19 3.36
C PHE A 6 12.56 -36.01 2.14
N SER A 7 11.25 -36.20 2.00
CA SER A 7 10.64 -36.74 0.79
C SER A 7 10.39 -35.60 -0.19
N THR A 8 11.24 -35.47 -1.21
CA THR A 8 11.00 -34.66 -2.40
C THR A 8 9.92 -35.32 -3.25
N SER A 9 8.74 -34.71 -3.31
CA SER A 9 7.70 -35.04 -4.31
C SER A 9 7.74 -33.98 -5.41
N ALA A 10 8.47 -34.27 -6.49
CA ALA A 10 8.35 -33.55 -7.75
C ALA A 10 7.17 -34.15 -8.53
N ALA A 11 6.07 -33.40 -8.67
CA ALA A 11 4.98 -33.77 -9.57
C ALA A 11 5.24 -33.13 -10.95
N VAL A 12 5.69 -33.96 -11.90
CA VAL A 12 5.73 -33.61 -13.33
C VAL A 12 4.30 -33.73 -13.87
N LEU A 13 3.67 -32.61 -14.22
CA LEU A 13 2.37 -32.59 -14.88
C LEU A 13 2.55 -32.63 -16.40
N ALA A 14 2.13 -33.75 -17.01
CA ALA A 14 1.96 -33.87 -18.46
C ALA A 14 0.56 -33.38 -18.85
N LEU A 15 0.48 -32.35 -19.69
CA LEU A 15 -0.79 -31.85 -20.24
C LEU A 15 -1.15 -32.63 -21.51
N VAL A 16 -2.31 -33.29 -21.48
CA VAL A 16 -2.95 -33.89 -22.65
C VAL A 16 -3.66 -32.80 -23.45
N ALA A 17 -3.21 -32.56 -24.68
CA ALA A 17 -3.91 -31.72 -25.64
C ALA A 17 -5.18 -32.43 -26.14
N GLY A 18 -6.34 -32.00 -25.64
CA GLY A 18 -7.66 -32.36 -26.16
C GLY A 18 -8.24 -31.18 -26.95
N ILE A 19 -8.17 -31.26 -28.27
CA ILE A 19 -8.80 -30.31 -29.20
C ILE A 19 -10.32 -30.53 -29.15
N GLY A 20 -11.05 -29.56 -28.61
CA GLY A 20 -12.50 -29.53 -28.58
C GLY A 20 -12.99 -28.10 -28.73
N THR A 21 -13.34 -27.73 -29.96
CA THR A 21 -13.94 -26.45 -30.34
C THR A 21 -15.27 -26.22 -29.63
N GLY A 22 -15.30 -25.20 -28.77
CA GLY A 22 -16.51 -24.70 -28.12
C GLY A 22 -16.18 -23.40 -27.38
N ALA A 23 -16.08 -22.30 -28.12
CA ALA A 23 -16.00 -20.97 -27.53
C ALA A 23 -17.37 -20.64 -26.90
N LEU A 24 -17.58 -21.09 -25.66
CA LEU A 24 -18.55 -20.45 -24.78
C LEU A 24 -17.90 -19.12 -24.38
N ALA A 25 -18.42 -18.03 -24.93
CA ALA A 25 -18.25 -16.73 -24.31
C ALA A 25 -18.89 -16.82 -22.93
N GLN A 26 -18.09 -17.21 -21.93
CA GLN A 26 -18.47 -17.14 -20.55
C GLN A 26 -18.47 -15.66 -20.22
N THR A 27 -19.65 -15.03 -20.32
CA THR A 27 -19.90 -13.74 -19.68
C THR A 27 -19.50 -13.95 -18.23
N ALA A 28 -18.37 -13.36 -17.81
CA ALA A 28 -17.99 -13.37 -16.41
C ALA A 28 -19.21 -12.90 -15.62
N ALA A 29 -19.64 -13.69 -14.63
CA ALA A 29 -20.68 -13.24 -13.72
C ALA A 29 -20.26 -11.85 -13.20
N PRO A 30 -21.18 -10.88 -13.10
CA PRO A 30 -20.85 -9.58 -12.51
C PRO A 30 -20.17 -9.86 -11.17
N ALA A 31 -18.92 -9.40 -11.04
CA ALA A 31 -18.12 -9.71 -9.89
C ALA A 31 -18.84 -9.17 -8.66
N GLU A 32 -19.26 -10.07 -7.76
CA GLU A 32 -20.06 -9.71 -6.60
C GLU A 32 -19.28 -8.67 -5.76
N LEU A 33 -20.00 -7.64 -5.31
CA LEU A 33 -19.43 -6.60 -4.46
C LEU A 33 -19.16 -7.20 -3.07
N PRO A 34 -18.04 -6.83 -2.41
CA PRO A 34 -17.84 -7.17 -1.01
C PRO A 34 -19.03 -6.71 -0.16
N ALA A 35 -19.47 -7.54 0.79
CA ALA A 35 -20.66 -7.25 1.60
C ALA A 35 -20.68 -5.86 2.27
N PRO A 36 -19.56 -5.33 2.81
CA PRO A 36 -19.53 -3.97 3.36
C PRO A 36 -19.86 -2.89 2.33
N ILE A 37 -19.41 -3.05 1.08
CA ILE A 37 -19.66 -2.11 -0.03
C ILE A 37 -21.06 -2.29 -0.58
N ALA A 38 -21.53 -3.53 -0.75
CA ALA A 38 -22.87 -3.83 -1.23
C ALA A 38 -23.96 -3.20 -0.33
N GLY A 39 -23.73 -3.18 0.99
CA GLY A 39 -24.65 -2.60 1.96
C GLY A 39 -24.84 -1.08 1.85
N LEU A 40 -23.96 -0.36 1.14
CA LEU A 40 -24.04 1.09 0.97
C LEU A 40 -25.03 1.50 -0.13
N ASN A 41 -25.47 0.57 -0.98
CA ASN A 41 -26.34 0.84 -2.14
C ASN A 41 -25.82 2.01 -2.98
N LEU A 42 -24.55 1.94 -3.39
CA LEU A 42 -23.89 3.00 -4.15
C LEU A 42 -24.58 3.25 -5.49
N ASN A 43 -24.71 4.53 -5.84
CA ASN A 43 -25.10 5.02 -7.15
C ASN A 43 -23.86 5.20 -8.03
N ASN A 44 -24.05 5.25 -9.36
CA ASN A 44 -22.97 5.48 -10.34
C ASN A 44 -21.77 4.54 -10.15
N LEU A 45 -22.05 3.26 -9.88
CA LEU A 45 -21.04 2.27 -9.58
C LEU A 45 -20.13 2.03 -10.78
N GLU A 46 -18.83 2.22 -10.58
CA GLU A 46 -17.76 1.83 -11.49
C GLU A 46 -16.91 0.74 -10.84
N ILE A 47 -16.51 -0.25 -11.64
CA ILE A 47 -15.64 -1.33 -11.18
C ILE A 47 -14.57 -1.54 -12.24
N GLU A 48 -13.31 -1.27 -11.88
CA GLU A 48 -12.15 -1.51 -12.72
C GLU A 48 -11.28 -2.61 -12.10
N THR A 49 -10.76 -3.53 -12.92
CA THR A 49 -9.69 -4.45 -12.48
C THR A 49 -8.37 -3.92 -13.01
N LYS A 50 -7.49 -3.49 -12.11
CA LYS A 50 -6.15 -2.97 -12.45
C LYS A 50 -5.23 -4.13 -12.86
N ARG A 51 -4.06 -3.79 -13.43
CA ARG A 51 -3.09 -4.77 -13.99
C ARG A 51 -2.50 -5.73 -12.97
N ASP A 52 -2.42 -5.31 -11.72
CA ASP A 52 -1.97 -6.12 -10.59
C ASP A 52 -3.06 -7.06 -10.05
N GLY A 53 -4.24 -7.05 -10.66
CA GLY A 53 -5.39 -7.85 -10.27
C GLY A 53 -6.22 -7.24 -9.14
N MET A 54 -5.84 -6.08 -8.59
CA MET A 54 -6.69 -5.36 -7.64
C MET A 54 -7.93 -4.82 -8.36
N ARG A 55 -9.07 -4.91 -7.70
CA ARG A 55 -10.32 -4.31 -8.16
C ARG A 55 -10.52 -2.98 -7.45
N GLU A 56 -10.68 -1.92 -8.22
CA GLU A 56 -11.12 -0.62 -7.74
C GLU A 56 -12.62 -0.51 -7.96
N ILE A 57 -13.34 -0.10 -6.92
CA ILE A 57 -14.79 0.06 -6.92
C ILE A 57 -15.06 1.49 -6.49
N GLU A 58 -15.65 2.26 -7.38
CA GLU A 58 -16.04 3.65 -7.12
C GLU A 58 -17.57 3.75 -7.13
N GLY A 59 -18.11 4.61 -6.28
CA GLY A 59 -19.53 4.92 -6.33
C GLY A 59 -19.95 5.95 -5.30
N ARG A 60 -21.14 6.50 -5.47
CA ARG A 60 -21.66 7.58 -4.63
C ARG A 60 -22.77 7.08 -3.71
N THR A 61 -22.62 7.33 -2.41
CA THR A 61 -23.68 7.06 -1.42
C THR A 61 -24.94 7.90 -1.68
N ALA A 62 -26.07 7.52 -1.07
CA ALA A 62 -27.31 8.30 -1.17
C ALA A 62 -27.18 9.73 -0.63
N ASP A 63 -26.29 9.94 0.34
CA ASP A 63 -26.02 11.24 0.96
C ASP A 63 -24.98 12.07 0.17
N GLY A 64 -24.53 11.56 -0.97
CA GLY A 64 -23.68 12.30 -1.91
C GLY A 64 -22.18 12.15 -1.70
N VAL A 65 -21.72 11.34 -0.73
CA VAL A 65 -20.29 11.04 -0.52
C VAL A 65 -19.81 10.05 -1.57
N ASP A 66 -18.74 10.38 -2.27
CA ASP A 66 -18.02 9.47 -3.16
C ASP A 66 -17.15 8.51 -2.33
N ILE A 67 -17.20 7.23 -2.67
CA ILE A 67 -16.49 6.15 -2.02
C ILE A 67 -15.63 5.44 -3.06
N GLU A 68 -14.33 5.38 -2.81
CA GLU A 68 -13.41 4.48 -3.51
C GLU A 68 -13.10 3.29 -2.58
N ALA A 69 -13.09 2.09 -3.15
CA ALA A 69 -12.76 0.87 -2.44
C ALA A 69 -11.82 0.00 -3.29
N LYS A 70 -10.70 -0.42 -2.71
CA LYS A 70 -9.80 -1.39 -3.35
C LYS A 70 -9.95 -2.77 -2.73
N VAL A 71 -10.09 -3.76 -3.60
CA VAL A 71 -10.27 -5.17 -3.24
C VAL A 71 -9.11 -5.96 -3.82
N ASP A 72 -8.46 -6.76 -2.98
CA ASP A 72 -7.40 -7.66 -3.43
C ASP A 72 -7.95 -8.82 -4.29
N MET A 73 -7.03 -9.62 -4.82
CA MET A 73 -7.37 -10.76 -5.69
C MET A 73 -8.11 -11.90 -4.95
N ALA A 74 -8.02 -11.94 -3.62
CA ALA A 74 -8.76 -12.89 -2.80
C ALA A 74 -10.18 -12.38 -2.46
N GLY A 75 -10.54 -11.17 -2.87
CA GLY A 75 -11.83 -10.56 -2.60
C GLY A 75 -11.89 -9.81 -1.27
N ASN A 76 -10.76 -9.59 -0.60
CA ASN A 76 -10.71 -8.82 0.64
C ASN A 76 -10.64 -7.33 0.35
N LEU A 77 -11.39 -6.55 1.13
CA LEU A 77 -11.35 -5.10 1.08
C LEU A 77 -10.08 -4.59 1.76
N VAL A 78 -9.15 -4.04 0.99
CA VAL A 78 -7.83 -3.60 1.48
C VAL A 78 -7.72 -2.09 1.65
N GLU A 79 -8.63 -1.32 1.07
CA GLU A 79 -8.67 0.13 1.17
C GLU A 79 -10.10 0.60 0.98
N VAL A 80 -10.53 1.57 1.77
CA VAL A 80 -11.73 2.37 1.52
C VAL A 80 -11.44 3.81 1.84
N GLU A 81 -11.79 4.69 0.93
CA GLU A 81 -11.63 6.13 1.03
C GLU A 81 -12.97 6.83 0.74
N ALA A 82 -13.17 7.99 1.38
CA ALA A 82 -14.24 8.93 1.06
C ALA A 82 -13.60 10.24 0.56
N ASP A 83 -13.60 10.43 -0.75
CA ASP A 83 -12.91 11.55 -1.42
C ASP A 83 -13.44 12.91 -0.96
N ASP A 84 -14.77 13.04 -0.90
CA ASP A 84 -15.49 14.28 -0.60
C ASP A 84 -16.39 14.11 0.63
N GLY A 85 -15.90 13.47 1.70
CA GLY A 85 -16.70 13.32 2.92
C GLY A 85 -16.09 12.52 4.04
N VAL A 86 -16.94 11.76 4.74
CA VAL A 86 -16.59 10.93 5.89
C VAL A 86 -17.01 9.50 5.57
N LEU A 87 -16.17 8.54 5.93
CA LEU A 87 -16.51 7.14 5.76
C LEU A 87 -17.77 6.78 6.55
N PRO A 88 -18.75 6.09 5.93
CA PRO A 88 -19.90 5.57 6.64
C PRO A 88 -19.48 4.67 7.81
N GLN A 89 -20.15 4.82 8.96
CA GLN A 89 -19.81 4.08 10.18
C GLN A 89 -19.82 2.56 9.98
N GLY A 90 -20.69 2.04 9.11
CA GLY A 90 -20.74 0.61 8.79
C GLY A 90 -19.44 0.09 8.14
N LEU A 91 -18.74 0.91 7.34
CA LEU A 91 -17.44 0.55 6.75
C LEU A 91 -16.34 0.57 7.80
N ILE A 92 -16.32 1.61 8.65
CA ILE A 92 -15.39 1.70 9.78
C ILE A 92 -15.57 0.48 10.68
N ASP A 93 -16.80 0.10 10.98
CA ASP A 93 -17.09 -1.05 11.84
C ASP A 93 -16.68 -2.38 11.24
N ALA A 94 -16.74 -2.52 9.91
CA ALA A 94 -16.33 -3.70 9.19
C ALA A 94 -14.81 -3.84 9.06
N LEU A 95 -14.09 -2.72 8.92
CA LEU A 95 -12.65 -2.72 8.60
C LEU A 95 -11.74 -2.49 9.81
N VAL A 96 -12.20 -1.72 10.80
CA VAL A 96 -11.38 -1.36 11.95
C VAL A 96 -11.66 -2.33 13.10
N PRO A 97 -10.65 -3.12 13.55
CA PRO A 97 -10.82 -4.06 14.65
C PRO A 97 -11.33 -3.39 15.93
N ALA A 98 -12.15 -4.10 16.70
CA ALA A 98 -12.74 -3.55 17.93
C ALA A 98 -11.69 -3.06 18.94
N ALA A 99 -10.53 -3.73 19.02
CA ALA A 99 -9.41 -3.31 19.85
C ALA A 99 -8.81 -1.96 19.39
N VAL A 100 -8.74 -1.74 18.08
CA VAL A 100 -8.29 -0.46 17.50
C VAL A 100 -9.31 0.64 17.79
N LYS A 101 -10.61 0.39 17.54
CA LYS A 101 -11.68 1.36 17.80
C LYS A 101 -11.71 1.86 19.26
N GLY A 102 -11.34 1.00 20.21
CA GLY A 102 -11.25 1.34 21.64
C GLY A 102 -9.95 2.04 22.04
N ASN A 103 -8.99 2.22 21.14
CA ASN A 103 -7.73 2.90 21.45
C ASN A 103 -7.95 4.40 21.64
N GLN A 104 -7.30 4.99 22.66
CA GLN A 104 -7.42 6.42 22.96
C GLN A 104 -7.06 7.32 21.76
N VAL A 105 -6.10 6.93 20.92
CA VAL A 105 -5.72 7.73 19.74
C VAL A 105 -6.90 7.91 18.77
N MET A 106 -7.86 6.97 18.75
CA MET A 106 -9.04 7.08 17.89
C MET A 106 -9.95 8.24 18.29
N SER A 107 -9.88 8.74 19.54
CA SER A 107 -10.66 9.92 19.94
C SER A 107 -10.12 11.24 19.38
N LEU A 108 -8.97 11.21 18.71
CA LEU A 108 -8.41 12.39 18.04
C LEU A 108 -9.09 12.66 16.70
N PHE A 109 -9.74 11.66 16.11
CA PHE A 109 -10.50 11.82 14.89
C PHE A 109 -11.82 12.53 15.16
N GLY A 110 -12.04 13.67 14.50
CA GLY A 110 -13.37 14.25 14.32
C GLY A 110 -14.14 13.56 13.20
N SER A 111 -13.43 13.09 12.17
CA SER A 111 -13.96 12.28 11.07
C SER A 111 -12.89 11.34 10.53
N ILE A 112 -13.27 10.15 10.10
CA ILE A 112 -12.39 9.20 9.40
C ILE A 112 -12.72 9.25 7.90
N THR A 113 -11.70 9.39 7.06
CA THR A 113 -11.84 9.53 5.60
C THR A 113 -11.25 8.36 4.85
N GLU A 114 -10.27 7.65 5.40
CA GLU A 114 -9.66 6.49 4.76
C GLU A 114 -9.32 5.41 5.80
N VAL A 115 -9.50 4.15 5.42
CA VAL A 115 -9.01 2.98 6.17
C VAL A 115 -8.30 2.05 5.20
N LYS A 116 -7.07 1.66 5.54
CA LYS A 116 -6.21 0.88 4.67
C LYS A 116 -5.56 -0.30 5.39
N GLN A 117 -5.80 -1.50 4.88
CA GLN A 117 -5.17 -2.73 5.35
C GLN A 117 -3.90 -2.97 4.55
N ARG A 118 -2.75 -2.72 5.16
CA ARG A 118 -1.44 -3.13 4.63
C ARG A 118 -1.12 -4.53 5.15
N PRO A 119 -0.24 -5.29 4.46
CA PRO A 119 0.18 -6.60 4.93
C PRO A 119 0.69 -6.60 6.37
N GLU A 120 1.35 -5.54 6.80
CA GLU A 120 2.01 -5.42 8.10
C GLU A 120 1.27 -4.58 9.15
N HIS A 121 0.35 -3.70 8.74
CA HIS A 121 -0.27 -2.71 9.60
C HIS A 121 -1.60 -2.21 9.02
N LEU A 122 -2.42 -1.63 9.88
CA LEU A 122 -3.63 -0.90 9.53
C LEU A 122 -3.33 0.59 9.56
N GLU A 123 -3.66 1.32 8.50
CA GLU A 123 -3.64 2.78 8.47
C GLU A 123 -5.09 3.28 8.61
N VAL A 124 -5.30 4.26 9.47
CA VAL A 124 -6.57 5.00 9.57
C VAL A 124 -6.25 6.48 9.44
N LYS A 125 -6.88 7.12 8.46
CA LYS A 125 -6.65 8.52 8.13
C LYS A 125 -7.96 9.30 8.17
N GLY A 126 -7.86 10.59 8.49
CA GLY A 126 -9.01 11.43 8.70
C GLY A 126 -8.64 12.83 9.18
N ARG A 127 -9.60 13.53 9.75
CA ARG A 127 -9.43 14.90 10.24
C ARG A 127 -9.68 14.98 11.73
N GLN A 128 -8.86 15.76 12.41
CA GLN A 128 -9.09 16.18 13.78
C GLN A 128 -10.25 17.20 13.84
N PRO A 129 -10.88 17.42 15.01
CA PRO A 129 -11.89 18.47 15.19
C PRO A 129 -11.37 19.88 14.86
N THR A 130 -10.05 20.09 14.90
CA THR A 130 -9.37 21.32 14.51
C THR A 130 -9.29 21.53 13.00
N GLY A 131 -9.54 20.48 12.21
CA GLY A 131 -9.42 20.46 10.75
C GLY A 131 -8.10 19.88 10.22
N ALA A 132 -7.08 19.74 11.07
CA ALA A 132 -5.81 19.12 10.72
C ALA A 132 -6.01 17.66 10.30
N GLU A 133 -5.26 17.22 9.30
CA GLU A 133 -5.24 15.82 8.90
C GLU A 133 -4.44 15.00 9.90
N ILE A 134 -4.90 13.79 10.18
CA ILE A 134 -4.24 12.86 11.07
C ILE A 134 -4.29 11.46 10.46
N GLU A 135 -3.14 10.80 10.49
CA GLU A 135 -3.00 9.39 10.15
C GLU A 135 -2.46 8.63 11.36
N VAL A 136 -3.01 7.45 11.62
CA VAL A 136 -2.53 6.54 12.67
C VAL A 136 -2.29 5.15 12.09
N LYS A 137 -1.23 4.50 12.57
CA LYS A 137 -0.79 3.19 12.09
C LYS A 137 -0.80 2.20 13.24
N PHE A 138 -1.43 1.05 13.06
CA PHE A 138 -1.46 -0.05 14.03
C PHE A 138 -0.84 -1.32 13.48
N ASP A 139 -0.01 -2.01 14.24
CA ASP A 139 0.51 -3.31 13.82
C ASP A 139 -0.58 -4.41 13.80
N ARG A 140 -0.21 -5.63 13.38
CA ARG A 140 -1.12 -6.79 13.37
C ARG A 140 -1.63 -7.22 14.75
N GLN A 141 -0.98 -6.75 15.81
CA GLN A 141 -1.41 -6.98 17.19
C GLN A 141 -2.32 -5.86 17.71
N ASN A 142 -2.67 -4.89 16.85
CA ASN A 142 -3.44 -3.69 17.14
C ASN A 142 -2.72 -2.70 18.08
N ALA A 143 -1.39 -2.79 18.18
CA ALA A 143 -0.60 -1.81 18.91
C ALA A 143 -0.34 -0.58 18.02
N LEU A 144 -0.46 0.62 18.60
CA LEU A 144 -0.15 1.86 17.91
C LEU A 144 1.35 1.90 17.61
N ILE A 145 1.70 2.01 16.33
CA ILE A 145 3.07 2.05 15.83
C ILE A 145 3.40 3.33 15.07
N GLY A 146 2.41 4.16 14.72
CA GLY A 146 2.69 5.44 14.10
C GLY A 146 1.56 6.43 14.21
N VAL A 147 1.92 7.71 14.22
CA VAL A 147 1.01 8.86 14.20
C VAL A 147 1.67 9.94 13.34
N GLU A 148 0.89 10.53 12.44
CA GLU A 148 1.25 11.68 11.61
C GLU A 148 0.14 12.72 11.74
N VAL A 149 0.49 14.00 11.91
CA VAL A 149 -0.47 15.10 11.98
C VAL A 149 0.02 16.26 11.12
N ASP A 150 -0.76 16.60 10.10
CA ASP A 150 -0.42 17.69 9.18
C ASP A 150 -0.64 19.06 9.84
N ASP A 151 0.30 19.98 9.58
CA ASP A 151 0.26 21.37 10.06
C ASP A 151 0.07 21.54 11.58
N ALA A 152 0.35 20.49 12.36
CA ALA A 152 0.19 20.48 13.81
C ALA A 152 1.21 19.55 14.48
N ALA A 153 1.32 19.65 15.80
CA ALA A 153 2.22 18.82 16.57
C ALA A 153 1.54 17.52 17.02
N VAL A 154 2.27 16.41 16.98
CA VAL A 154 1.87 15.17 17.65
C VAL A 154 1.68 15.44 19.15
N PRO A 155 0.52 15.08 19.74
CA PRO A 155 0.29 15.28 21.17
C PRO A 155 1.35 14.61 22.04
N ALA A 156 1.80 15.31 23.09
CA ALA A 156 2.90 14.85 23.97
C ALA A 156 2.67 13.46 24.58
N ASP A 157 1.42 13.09 24.87
CA ASP A 157 1.08 11.76 25.38
C ASP A 157 1.37 10.66 24.35
N LEU A 158 1.15 10.92 23.05
CA LEU A 158 1.50 9.98 21.97
C LEU A 158 3.01 9.94 21.74
N VAL A 159 3.70 11.08 21.81
CA VAL A 159 5.18 11.12 21.79
C VAL A 159 5.74 10.21 22.89
N ASN A 160 5.18 10.27 24.10
CA ASN A 160 5.59 9.44 25.22
C ASN A 160 5.26 7.95 25.04
N ALA A 161 4.14 7.65 24.39
CA ALA A 161 3.70 6.27 24.13
C ALA A 161 4.52 5.61 23.02
N LEU A 162 4.83 6.34 21.95
CA LEU A 162 5.48 5.80 20.76
C LEU A 162 7.00 5.81 20.83
N LEU A 163 7.61 6.81 21.47
CA LEU A 163 9.07 6.89 21.56
C LEU A 163 9.59 6.09 22.76
N PRO A 164 10.47 5.10 22.53
CA PRO A 164 11.21 4.45 23.59
C PRO A 164 11.97 5.48 24.44
N GLN A 165 12.10 5.20 25.74
CA GLN A 165 12.75 6.14 26.67
C GLN A 165 14.18 6.51 26.23
N ALA A 166 14.92 5.56 25.65
CA ALA A 166 16.27 5.81 25.13
C ALA A 166 16.29 6.81 23.96
N VAL A 167 15.28 6.77 23.09
CA VAL A 167 15.11 7.74 22.00
C VAL A 167 14.71 9.09 22.55
N ARG A 168 13.74 9.16 23.47
CA ARG A 168 13.29 10.42 24.09
C ARG A 168 14.41 11.19 24.80
N ASN A 169 15.36 10.47 25.39
CA ASN A 169 16.51 11.07 26.07
C ASN A 169 17.64 11.47 25.12
N ASN A 170 17.54 11.15 23.83
CA ASN A 170 18.56 11.50 22.85
C ASN A 170 18.53 13.00 22.55
N GLU A 171 19.70 13.64 22.52
CA GLU A 171 19.84 15.08 22.25
C GLU A 171 19.26 15.51 20.89
N VAL A 172 19.20 14.60 19.92
CA VAL A 172 18.59 14.85 18.60
C VAL A 172 17.10 15.16 18.72
N ILE A 173 16.37 14.51 19.63
CA ILE A 173 14.95 14.78 19.84
C ILE A 173 14.72 16.22 20.31
N GLY A 174 15.64 16.76 21.12
CA GLY A 174 15.59 18.15 21.57
C GLY A 174 15.84 19.20 20.49
N GLN A 175 16.20 18.79 19.26
CA GLN A 175 16.39 19.71 18.13
C GLN A 175 15.10 19.96 17.33
N PHE A 176 14.05 19.17 17.56
CA PHE A 176 12.73 19.40 16.98
C PHE A 176 11.99 20.44 17.82
N ASP A 177 11.57 21.53 17.18
CA ASP A 177 10.64 22.50 17.77
C ASP A 177 9.20 21.99 17.68
N ARG A 178 8.89 21.32 16.56
CA ARG A 178 7.63 20.61 16.33
C ARG A 178 7.92 19.20 15.82
N ILE A 179 7.23 18.20 16.37
CA ILE A 179 7.19 16.84 15.83
C ILE A 179 5.80 16.66 15.23
N ASP A 180 5.72 16.32 13.95
CA ASP A 180 4.46 16.04 13.23
C ASP A 180 4.32 14.56 12.86
N GLU A 181 5.41 13.80 12.76
CA GLU A 181 5.36 12.35 12.55
C GLU A 181 6.23 11.56 13.54
N ILE A 182 5.66 10.46 14.05
CA ILE A 182 6.40 9.40 14.74
C ILE A 182 5.99 8.05 14.15
N GLU A 183 6.98 7.22 13.80
CA GLU A 183 6.77 5.81 13.44
C GLU A 183 7.75 4.93 14.22
N ASN A 184 7.25 3.93 14.95
CA ASN A 184 8.03 2.94 15.69
C ASN A 184 7.68 1.54 15.17
N ARG A 185 8.49 1.04 14.24
CA ARG A 185 8.22 -0.22 13.55
C ARG A 185 9.51 -1.00 13.30
N ASN A 186 9.45 -2.32 13.46
CA ASN A 186 10.55 -3.24 13.15
C ASN A 186 11.88 -2.89 13.86
N GLY A 187 11.80 -2.37 15.10
CA GLY A 187 12.98 -1.96 15.87
C GLY A 187 13.65 -0.66 15.39
N ARG A 188 13.00 0.09 14.50
CA ARG A 188 13.40 1.41 14.04
C ARG A 188 12.37 2.44 14.47
N VAL A 189 12.86 3.56 14.98
CA VAL A 189 12.02 4.71 15.33
C VAL A 189 12.35 5.85 14.38
N LYS A 190 11.36 6.34 13.64
CA LYS A 190 11.42 7.51 12.78
C LYS A 190 10.69 8.66 13.48
N VAL A 191 11.30 9.84 13.44
CA VAL A 191 10.71 11.10 13.91
C VAL A 191 10.91 12.13 12.81
N GLU A 192 9.83 12.73 12.34
CA GLU A 192 9.84 13.86 11.40
C GLU A 192 9.20 15.08 12.06
N GLY A 193 9.56 16.26 11.58
CA GLY A 193 9.13 17.53 12.15
C GLY A 193 9.96 18.71 11.71
N GLU A 194 9.78 19.83 12.39
CA GLU A 194 10.47 21.09 12.09
C GLU A 194 11.43 21.50 13.21
N ASP A 195 12.53 22.14 12.84
CA ASP A 195 13.40 22.86 13.78
C ASP A 195 12.84 24.25 14.15
N ALA A 196 13.53 24.96 15.04
CA ALA A 196 13.12 26.29 15.50
C ALA A 196 13.10 27.38 14.39
N ASN A 197 13.60 27.09 13.19
CA ASN A 197 13.54 27.97 12.03
C ASN A 197 12.46 27.54 11.02
N GLY A 198 11.64 26.53 11.35
CA GLY A 198 10.63 25.97 10.46
C GLY A 198 11.23 25.14 9.33
N ARG A 199 12.41 24.54 9.52
CA ARG A 199 13.02 23.66 8.52
C ARG A 199 12.73 22.21 8.83
N ASP A 200 12.29 21.47 7.82
CA ASP A 200 12.01 20.05 7.92
C ASP A 200 13.27 19.27 8.33
N MET A 201 13.08 18.39 9.31
CA MET A 201 14.10 17.50 9.85
C MET A 201 13.55 16.09 9.97
N ARG A 202 14.45 15.13 9.81
CA ARG A 202 14.16 13.71 10.04
C ARG A 202 15.26 13.09 10.88
N ALA A 203 14.85 12.29 11.85
CA ALA A 203 15.73 11.45 12.65
C ALA A 203 15.25 10.00 12.61
N GLU A 204 16.17 9.06 12.52
CA GLU A 204 15.90 7.64 12.68
C GLU A 204 16.82 7.05 13.75
N PHE A 205 16.28 6.20 14.60
CA PHE A 205 16.96 5.57 15.72
C PHE A 205 16.77 4.05 15.72
N ASP A 206 17.72 3.33 16.32
CA ASP A 206 17.47 1.96 16.76
C ASP A 206 16.70 1.94 18.10
N ALA A 207 16.31 0.74 18.55
CA ALA A 207 15.60 0.54 19.81
C ALA A 207 16.39 0.99 21.06
N ASP A 208 17.72 1.06 20.99
CA ASP A 208 18.60 1.52 22.07
C ASP A 208 18.79 3.05 22.05
N GLY A 209 18.12 3.76 21.14
CA GLY A 209 18.23 5.21 20.98
C GLY A 209 19.50 5.66 20.26
N ARG A 210 20.24 4.76 19.58
CA ARG A 210 21.35 5.16 18.72
C ARG A 210 20.81 5.77 17.43
N VAL A 211 21.38 6.91 17.04
CA VAL A 211 21.02 7.59 15.80
C VAL A 211 21.52 6.78 14.62
N LEU A 212 20.60 6.38 13.74
CA LEU A 212 20.87 5.71 12.47
C LEU A 212 20.95 6.72 11.32
N ARG A 213 20.10 7.76 11.37
CA ARG A 213 20.05 8.84 10.38
C ARG A 213 19.59 10.12 11.06
N PHE A 214 20.16 11.25 10.66
CA PHE A 214 19.70 12.56 11.09
C PHE A 214 20.05 13.62 10.04
N GLY A 215 19.12 14.54 9.76
CA GLY A 215 19.38 15.71 8.93
C GLY A 215 18.10 16.33 8.36
N SER A 216 18.28 17.46 7.67
CA SER A 216 17.19 18.11 6.94
C SER A 216 16.71 17.24 5.77
N GLU A 217 15.41 17.28 5.47
CA GLU A 217 14.89 16.60 4.28
C GLU A 217 15.42 17.20 2.96
N ASP A 218 15.90 18.45 3.00
CA ASP A 218 16.48 19.22 1.89
C ASP A 218 17.93 18.83 1.50
N GLY A 219 18.40 17.63 1.83
CA GLY A 219 19.60 17.08 1.20
C GLY A 219 19.45 17.01 -0.34
N PRO A 220 20.53 17.00 -1.15
CA PRO A 220 20.45 17.03 -2.62
C PRO A 220 19.80 15.73 -3.14
N ARG A 221 18.48 15.70 -3.13
CA ARG A 221 17.62 14.75 -3.81
C ARG A 221 17.54 15.22 -5.26
N GLY A 222 18.14 14.46 -6.17
CA GLY A 222 17.93 14.66 -7.59
C GLY A 222 16.44 14.66 -7.91
N ASP A 223 15.96 15.76 -8.49
CA ASP A 223 14.88 15.85 -9.48
C ASP A 223 13.71 14.86 -9.37
N ARG A 224 13.11 14.72 -8.18
CA ARG A 224 11.79 14.09 -7.99
C ARG A 224 10.94 14.78 -6.92
N ARG A 225 11.01 16.11 -6.82
CA ARG A 225 9.80 16.85 -6.42
C ARG A 225 8.85 16.76 -7.61
N GLY A 226 7.93 15.80 -7.54
CA GLY A 226 6.70 15.89 -8.33
C GLY A 226 6.07 17.27 -8.09
N PRO A 227 5.51 17.91 -9.12
CA PRO A 227 4.92 19.23 -8.96
C PRO A 227 3.82 19.21 -7.88
N PRO A 228 3.62 20.31 -7.15
CA PRO A 228 2.63 20.39 -6.08
C PRO A 228 1.26 20.02 -6.65
N HIS A 229 0.56 19.12 -5.95
CA HIS A 229 -0.78 18.67 -6.27
C HIS A 229 -1.71 19.89 -6.38
N ARG A 230 -1.90 20.34 -7.63
CA ARG A 230 -3.03 21.18 -8.00
C ARG A 230 -4.21 20.24 -8.14
N ASP A 231 -5.10 20.31 -7.17
CA ASP A 231 -6.56 20.36 -7.35
C ASP A 231 -6.99 20.20 -8.83
N HIS A 232 -7.34 18.97 -9.23
CA HIS A 232 -7.87 18.64 -10.56
C HIS A 232 -9.41 18.62 -10.50
N GLY A 233 -10.00 19.81 -10.45
CA GLY A 233 -11.38 20.01 -10.85
C GLY A 233 -11.51 19.87 -12.37
N HIS A 234 -12.09 18.75 -12.84
CA HIS A 234 -12.54 18.61 -14.22
C HIS A 234 -13.77 19.49 -14.49
N ARG A 235 -13.72 20.33 -15.54
CA ARG A 235 -14.87 20.74 -16.37
C ARG A 235 -14.43 21.36 -17.71
N ASP A 236 -14.63 20.57 -18.76
CA ASP A 236 -15.14 20.83 -20.12
C ASP A 236 -14.95 22.16 -20.89
N HIS A 237 -14.55 21.95 -22.15
CA HIS A 237 -14.90 22.64 -23.42
C HIS A 237 -14.41 24.08 -23.72
N ALA A 238 -13.54 24.22 -24.73
CA ALA A 238 -13.87 24.67 -26.11
C ALA A 238 -12.74 25.49 -26.81
N GLY A 239 -12.28 24.98 -27.95
CA GLY A 239 -11.87 25.68 -29.19
C GLY A 239 -10.88 26.86 -29.16
N ARG A 240 -9.78 26.77 -29.92
CA ARG A 240 -9.55 27.45 -31.22
C ARG A 240 -8.05 27.44 -31.61
N ALA A 241 -7.80 27.31 -32.91
CA ALA A 241 -6.51 27.22 -33.59
C ALA A 241 -5.65 28.49 -33.53
N ASP A 242 -4.31 28.34 -33.59
CA ASP A 242 -3.45 28.82 -34.71
C ASP A 242 -1.94 28.74 -34.35
N GLY A 243 -1.13 28.21 -35.29
CA GLY A 243 0.20 28.77 -35.62
C GLY A 243 1.47 28.19 -34.95
N PRO A 244 2.52 27.81 -35.72
CA PRO A 244 3.70 27.05 -35.24
C PRO A 244 4.94 27.93 -34.98
N ALA A 245 5.89 27.43 -34.16
CA ALA A 245 7.25 27.96 -34.10
C ALA A 245 8.29 26.88 -33.73
N GLU A 246 9.49 27.10 -34.25
CA GLU A 246 10.52 26.13 -34.60
C GLU A 246 11.50 25.79 -33.44
N ARG A 247 12.06 24.57 -33.53
CA ARG A 247 13.37 24.00 -33.11
C ARG A 247 14.47 24.96 -32.58
N PRO A 248 15.50 24.51 -31.80
CA PRO A 248 16.36 23.35 -32.14
C PRO A 248 17.03 22.54 -31.01
N MET A 249 17.82 21.54 -31.46
CA MET A 249 18.40 20.39 -30.75
C MET A 249 19.79 20.60 -30.10
N GLY A 250 20.14 19.66 -29.19
CA GLY A 250 21.50 19.13 -28.92
C GLY A 250 22.16 19.62 -27.62
N GLY A 251 22.82 18.87 -26.74
CA GLY A 251 23.26 17.46 -26.51
C GLY A 251 24.02 17.47 -25.16
N PRO A 252 24.95 16.56 -24.77
CA PRO A 252 25.18 15.14 -25.07
C PRO A 252 25.05 14.22 -23.83
N GLN A 253 24.92 12.92 -24.11
CA GLN A 253 24.95 11.82 -23.12
C GLN A 253 26.31 11.71 -22.40
N ALA A 254 26.27 11.54 -21.07
CA ALA A 254 27.37 11.01 -20.29
C ALA A 254 26.91 9.73 -19.57
N GLN A 255 27.48 8.60 -20.00
CA GLN A 255 27.39 7.31 -19.33
C GLN A 255 28.22 7.36 -18.04
N GLY A 256 27.55 7.14 -16.91
CA GLY A 256 28.16 6.89 -15.60
C GLY A 256 27.68 5.54 -15.04
N PRO A 257 28.51 4.83 -14.27
CA PRO A 257 28.33 3.41 -13.96
C PRO A 257 27.15 3.18 -13.01
N ALA A 258 26.27 2.26 -13.39
CA ALA A 258 25.13 1.82 -12.61
C ALA A 258 25.60 1.10 -11.33
N GLY A 259 25.40 1.73 -10.18
CA GLY A 259 25.47 1.10 -8.87
C GLY A 259 24.10 0.49 -8.52
N ASP A 260 24.13 -0.76 -8.07
CA ASP A 260 22.98 -1.57 -7.68
C ASP A 260 22.16 -0.97 -6.53
N ALA A 261 21.19 -0.13 -6.88
CA ALA A 261 20.12 0.29 -5.99
C ALA A 261 18.78 0.16 -6.72
N ARG A 262 18.41 -1.07 -7.05
CA ARG A 262 17.05 -1.37 -7.51
C ARG A 262 16.22 -1.72 -6.29
N GLY A 263 15.23 -0.87 -5.98
CA GLY A 263 14.02 -1.35 -5.31
C GLY A 263 13.41 -2.52 -6.10
N PRO A 264 12.40 -3.22 -5.54
CA PRO A 264 11.78 -4.36 -6.21
C PRO A 264 11.47 -3.99 -7.66
N ALA A 265 11.97 -4.78 -8.60
CA ALA A 265 11.79 -4.48 -10.00
C ALA A 265 10.28 -4.57 -10.31
N PRO A 266 9.76 -3.68 -11.17
CA PRO A 266 8.38 -3.79 -11.61
C PRO A 266 8.20 -5.10 -12.38
N VAL A 267 7.04 -5.74 -12.21
CA VAL A 267 6.62 -6.88 -13.03
C VAL A 267 6.64 -6.44 -14.50
N PRO A 268 7.13 -7.28 -15.45
CA PRO A 268 7.12 -6.95 -16.87
C PRO A 268 5.73 -6.53 -17.36
N ALA A 269 5.66 -5.49 -18.19
CA ALA A 269 4.39 -4.88 -18.62
C ALA A 269 3.52 -5.80 -19.49
N ASP A 270 4.13 -6.84 -20.06
CA ASP A 270 3.52 -7.88 -20.89
C ASP A 270 3.15 -9.14 -20.08
N PHE A 271 3.41 -9.17 -18.78
CA PHE A 271 3.08 -10.30 -17.92
C PHE A 271 1.59 -10.31 -17.56
N ASP A 272 0.90 -11.40 -17.89
CA ASP A 272 -0.52 -11.59 -17.57
C ASP A 272 -0.69 -12.20 -16.16
N ALA A 273 -0.67 -11.34 -15.15
CA ALA A 273 -0.89 -11.73 -13.75
C ALA A 273 -2.28 -12.34 -13.52
N VAL A 274 -3.30 -11.88 -14.26
CA VAL A 274 -4.67 -12.38 -14.15
C VAL A 274 -4.75 -13.83 -14.60
N ALA A 275 -4.17 -14.16 -15.76
CA ALA A 275 -4.11 -15.53 -16.27
C ALA A 275 -3.27 -16.44 -15.37
N LEU A 276 -2.15 -15.94 -14.81
CA LEU A 276 -1.36 -16.70 -13.82
C LEU A 276 -2.23 -17.11 -12.62
N ASN A 277 -2.95 -16.16 -12.05
CA ASN A 277 -3.74 -16.39 -10.84
C ASN A 277 -4.92 -17.33 -11.09
N GLN A 278 -5.58 -17.24 -12.24
CA GLN A 278 -6.62 -18.20 -12.61
C GLN A 278 -6.08 -19.63 -12.66
N ARG A 279 -4.87 -19.83 -13.21
CA ARG A 279 -4.21 -21.14 -13.23
C ARG A 279 -3.87 -21.64 -11.82
N LEU A 280 -3.35 -20.78 -10.95
CA LEU A 280 -2.98 -21.14 -9.57
C LEU A 280 -4.21 -21.48 -8.71
N THR A 281 -5.29 -20.71 -8.83
CA THR A 281 -6.56 -20.99 -8.14
C THR A 281 -7.16 -22.31 -8.61
N GLN A 282 -7.14 -22.60 -9.91
CA GLN A 282 -7.58 -23.91 -10.44
C GLN A 282 -6.73 -25.07 -9.94
N ALA A 283 -5.44 -24.82 -9.65
CA ALA A 283 -4.53 -25.78 -9.06
C ALA A 283 -4.68 -25.93 -7.53
N GLY A 284 -5.55 -25.15 -6.89
CA GLY A 284 -5.84 -25.23 -5.45
C GLY A 284 -4.95 -24.37 -4.56
N TYR A 285 -4.16 -23.46 -5.14
CA TYR A 285 -3.46 -22.43 -4.37
C TYR A 285 -4.44 -21.32 -3.96
N GLY A 286 -4.17 -20.66 -2.84
CA GLY A 286 -4.96 -19.54 -2.34
C GLY A 286 -4.14 -18.57 -1.49
N ASN A 287 -4.81 -17.60 -0.87
CA ASN A 287 -4.18 -16.59 0.00
C ASN A 287 -2.94 -15.92 -0.63
N PHE A 288 -3.14 -15.41 -1.85
CA PHE A 288 -2.07 -14.81 -2.65
C PHE A 288 -1.66 -13.46 -2.07
N GLY A 289 -0.36 -13.25 -1.88
CA GLY A 289 0.23 -11.94 -1.60
C GLY A 289 0.50 -11.15 -2.87
N PHE A 290 1.34 -10.12 -2.77
CA PHE A 290 1.74 -9.32 -3.92
C PHE A 290 2.72 -10.05 -4.83
N LEU A 291 2.43 -10.06 -6.13
CA LEU A 291 3.38 -10.45 -7.17
C LEU A 291 4.46 -9.37 -7.31
N ARG A 292 5.73 -9.77 -7.21
CA ARG A 292 6.88 -8.85 -7.25
C ARG A 292 7.93 -9.39 -8.20
N ALA A 293 8.71 -8.55 -8.86
CA ALA A 293 9.88 -9.03 -9.58
C ALA A 293 11.13 -9.01 -8.69
N ASP A 294 11.84 -10.14 -8.66
CA ASP A 294 13.15 -10.31 -8.07
C ASP A 294 14.14 -10.68 -9.18
N GLY A 295 14.83 -9.67 -9.71
CA GLY A 295 15.70 -9.82 -10.88
C GLY A 295 14.91 -10.33 -12.11
N PRO A 296 15.31 -11.47 -12.72
CA PRO A 296 14.60 -12.05 -13.87
C PRO A 296 13.41 -12.93 -13.47
N ARG A 297 13.10 -13.04 -12.18
CA ARG A 297 12.07 -13.93 -11.65
C ARG A 297 10.91 -13.13 -11.08
N LEU A 298 9.73 -13.75 -11.07
CA LEU A 298 8.57 -13.22 -10.35
C LEU A 298 8.38 -14.03 -9.09
N MET A 299 8.03 -13.37 -8.00
CA MET A 299 7.78 -13.98 -6.70
C MET A 299 6.36 -13.68 -6.26
N LEU A 300 5.66 -14.72 -5.78
CA LEU A 300 4.33 -14.63 -5.20
C LEU A 300 4.30 -15.41 -3.88
N GLU A 301 3.80 -14.79 -2.82
CA GLU A 301 3.46 -15.50 -1.60
C GLU A 301 2.08 -16.14 -1.78
N ALA A 302 1.91 -17.39 -1.34
CA ALA A 302 0.64 -18.10 -1.47
C ALA A 302 0.50 -19.16 -0.37
N THR A 303 -0.66 -19.77 -0.29
CA THR A 303 -0.93 -21.02 0.42
C THR A 303 -1.12 -22.14 -0.60
N ASN A 304 -0.37 -23.24 -0.45
CA ASN A 304 -0.47 -24.39 -1.36
C ASN A 304 -1.76 -25.21 -1.08
N PRO A 305 -2.14 -26.17 -1.95
CA PRO A 305 -3.33 -27.00 -1.75
C PRO A 305 -3.32 -27.84 -0.47
N GLN A 306 -2.16 -27.99 0.17
CA GLN A 306 -1.98 -28.69 1.44
C GLN A 306 -2.18 -27.76 2.65
N GLY A 307 -2.40 -26.46 2.43
CA GLY A 307 -2.63 -25.46 3.48
C GLY A 307 -1.34 -24.83 4.04
N GLU A 308 -0.20 -25.05 3.40
CA GLU A 308 1.10 -24.53 3.85
C GLU A 308 1.40 -23.18 3.19
N ALA A 309 1.99 -22.25 3.94
CA ALA A 309 2.48 -20.99 3.38
C ALA A 309 3.74 -21.24 2.54
N VAL A 310 3.69 -20.82 1.28
CA VAL A 310 4.76 -21.03 0.31
C VAL A 310 5.13 -19.73 -0.40
N THR A 311 6.33 -19.69 -0.93
CA THR A 311 6.78 -18.68 -1.87
C THR A 311 6.99 -19.35 -3.23
N LEU A 312 6.23 -18.90 -4.23
CA LEU A 312 6.31 -19.34 -5.61
C LEU A 312 7.24 -18.41 -6.38
N GLU A 313 8.17 -19.01 -7.12
CA GLU A 313 9.05 -18.33 -8.06
C GLU A 313 8.62 -18.73 -9.47
N PHE A 314 8.43 -17.74 -10.35
CA PHE A 314 8.08 -17.94 -11.74
C PHE A 314 9.17 -17.43 -12.68
N ASP A 315 9.28 -18.05 -13.85
CA ASP A 315 10.00 -17.45 -14.97
C ASP A 315 9.20 -16.29 -15.59
N PRO A 316 9.80 -15.52 -16.52
CA PRO A 316 9.09 -14.43 -17.21
C PRO A 316 7.87 -14.90 -18.02
N GLN A 317 7.73 -16.20 -18.28
CA GLN A 317 6.59 -16.80 -18.99
C GLN A 317 5.45 -17.19 -18.03
N GLY A 318 5.68 -17.08 -16.71
CA GLY A 318 4.69 -17.38 -15.68
C GLY A 318 4.62 -18.86 -15.31
N GLU A 319 5.64 -19.64 -15.64
CA GLU A 319 5.75 -21.03 -15.21
C GLU A 319 6.45 -21.12 -13.86
N VAL A 320 5.92 -21.95 -12.95
CA VAL A 320 6.50 -22.16 -11.61
C VAL A 320 7.85 -22.85 -11.78
N VAL A 321 8.92 -22.14 -11.42
CA VAL A 321 10.29 -22.69 -11.43
C VAL A 321 10.71 -23.21 -10.06
N ARG A 322 10.12 -22.68 -8.98
CA ARG A 322 10.42 -23.12 -7.62
C ARG A 322 9.26 -22.82 -6.68
N GLU A 323 8.96 -23.77 -5.79
CA GLU A 323 8.11 -23.58 -4.61
C GLU A 323 8.97 -23.77 -3.37
N THR A 324 8.88 -22.84 -2.41
CA THR A 324 9.62 -22.93 -1.14
C THR A 324 8.65 -22.74 0.02
N ALA A 325 8.55 -23.73 0.91
CA ALA A 325 7.79 -23.62 2.15
C ALA A 325 8.39 -22.57 3.09
N ARG A 326 7.54 -21.85 3.81
CA ARG A 326 7.93 -20.91 4.88
C ARG A 326 7.89 -21.53 6.25
#